data_AF-A0A7V9IKW3-F1
#
_entry.id   AF-A0A7V9IKW3-F1
#
_cell.length_a   1.000
_cell.length_b   1.000
_cell.length_c   1.000
_cell.angle_alpha   90.00
_cell.angle_beta   90.00
_cell.angle_gamma   90.00
#
_symmetry.space_group_name_H-M   'P 1'
#
loop_
_entity.id
_entity.type
_entity.pdbx_description
1 polymer ?
#
loop_
_entity_poly.entity_id
_entity_poly.type
_entity_poly.pdbx_seq_one_letter_code
_entity_poly.pdbx_strand_id
1 'polypeptide(L)'
;MASKRAVRRTTALLATAVLTGLVATLTPAHATPDPAHQPPESVRFASFNASLNRSTEGQLITDLSTPDNAQAQNVAEIIQRTRPDVLLVNEFDYDAGDVALGLFQDNYLSVPHNGAAAIDYPYSFTAPSNTGIQSGFDLNNDGVIGGPDDAFGFGFFPGQFGMAVYSKFPFVEANIRTFQEFLWKDMPGALLPDDPGTPEPGDFYSEEELAVFRLSSKSHWDLPVRIGPRTVHFLVSHPTPPVFDGDEDRNGRRNHDEIRFW
;
A
#
# COMPACT_ATOMS: atom_id res chain seq x y z
N MET A 1 58.56 -15.63 35.98
CA MET A 1 59.40 -16.48 36.85
C MET A 1 59.08 -16.19 38.31
N ALA A 2 58.30 -17.07 38.94
CA ALA A 2 58.10 -17.23 40.39
C ALA A 2 57.00 -18.31 40.49
N SER A 3 57.28 -19.56 40.87
CA SER A 3 57.66 -20.02 42.20
C SER A 3 56.49 -20.81 42.81
N LYS A 4 56.60 -22.15 42.80
CA LYS A 4 56.59 -23.05 43.96
C LYS A 4 55.84 -24.36 43.71
N ARG A 5 56.60 -25.43 43.93
CA ARG A 5 56.19 -26.82 44.16
C ARG A 5 55.15 -26.93 45.26
N ALA A 6 54.25 -27.91 45.16
CA ALA A 6 53.95 -28.82 46.26
C ALA A 6 53.35 -30.12 45.72
N VAL A 7 54.10 -31.21 45.87
CA VAL A 7 53.63 -32.59 45.73
C VAL A 7 52.91 -32.95 47.03
N ARG A 8 51.70 -33.51 46.94
CA ARG A 8 51.08 -34.30 48.01
C ARG A 8 50.62 -35.63 47.43
N ARG A 9 51.15 -36.72 48.00
CA ARG A 9 50.67 -38.08 47.82
C ARG A 9 49.56 -38.32 48.86
N THR A 10 48.42 -38.85 48.42
CA THR A 10 47.53 -39.60 49.31
C THR A 10 46.65 -40.57 48.50
N THR A 11 47.03 -41.84 48.63
CA THR A 11 46.19 -43.04 48.84
C THR A 11 44.88 -43.21 48.06
N ALA A 12 44.86 -44.26 47.25
CA ALA A 12 43.67 -44.85 46.65
C ALA A 12 42.77 -45.49 47.72
N LEU A 13 41.45 -45.28 47.59
CA LEU A 13 40.43 -46.24 48.02
C LEU A 13 39.58 -46.59 46.81
N LEU A 14 39.60 -47.87 46.43
CA LEU A 14 38.61 -48.48 45.55
C LEU A 14 37.29 -48.55 46.30
N ALA A 15 36.25 -47.93 45.74
CA ALA A 15 34.86 -48.27 46.05
C ALA A 15 34.20 -48.71 44.74
N THR A 16 34.04 -50.02 44.58
CA THR A 16 33.21 -50.65 43.55
C THR A 16 31.75 -50.32 43.83
N ALA A 17 31.19 -49.38 43.08
CA ALA A 17 29.75 -49.14 43.03
C ALA A 17 29.18 -49.73 41.73
N VAL A 18 28.20 -50.61 41.89
CA VAL A 18 27.43 -51.26 40.82
C VAL A 18 26.64 -50.18 40.06
N LEU A 19 26.99 -49.94 38.80
CA LEU A 19 26.16 -49.13 37.89
C LEU A 19 24.99 -49.99 37.38
N THR A 20 23.82 -49.83 37.98
CA THR A 20 22.55 -50.15 37.31
C THR A 20 22.32 -49.08 36.23
N GLY A 21 22.45 -49.48 34.96
CA GLY A 21 22.19 -48.61 33.82
C GLY A 21 20.70 -48.26 33.72
N LEU A 22 20.35 -47.04 34.12
CA LEU A 22 19.08 -46.42 33.75
C LEU A 22 19.32 -45.64 32.46
N VAL A 23 18.92 -46.22 31.32
CA VAL A 23 18.87 -45.50 30.05
C VAL A 23 17.69 -44.54 30.14
N ALA A 24 17.95 -43.29 30.54
CA ALA A 24 16.98 -42.22 30.40
C ALA A 24 16.89 -41.86 28.92
N THR A 25 15.81 -42.29 28.26
CA THR A 25 15.45 -41.80 26.94
C THR A 25 15.12 -40.31 27.05
N LEU A 26 16.07 -39.45 26.71
CA LEU A 26 15.83 -38.03 26.52
C LEU A 26 14.93 -37.86 25.29
N THR A 27 13.62 -37.79 25.52
CA THR A 27 12.70 -37.26 24.52
C THR A 27 13.08 -35.80 24.29
N PRO A 28 13.40 -35.36 23.07
CA PRO A 28 13.61 -33.95 22.80
C PRO A 28 12.30 -33.24 23.14
N ALA A 29 12.34 -32.40 24.17
CA ALA A 29 11.26 -31.48 24.48
C ALA A 29 11.08 -30.60 23.23
N HIS A 30 10.02 -30.85 22.47
CA HIS A 30 9.58 -29.92 21.45
C HIS A 30 9.19 -28.66 22.20
N ALA A 31 10.01 -27.62 22.10
CA ALA A 31 9.64 -26.30 22.55
C ALA A 31 8.35 -25.94 21.80
N THR A 32 7.23 -25.91 22.52
CA THR A 32 6.00 -25.29 22.03
C THR A 32 6.36 -23.87 21.61
N PRO A 33 6.13 -23.49 20.34
CA PRO A 33 6.38 -22.13 19.91
C PRO A 33 5.58 -21.18 20.81
N ASP A 34 6.20 -20.09 21.22
CA ASP A 34 5.54 -19.03 21.99
C ASP A 34 4.25 -18.59 21.25
N PRO A 35 3.05 -18.70 21.85
CA PRO A 35 1.80 -18.33 21.20
C PRO A 35 1.77 -16.85 20.77
N ALA A 36 2.67 -16.02 21.31
CA ALA A 36 2.82 -14.62 20.91
C ALA A 36 3.48 -14.42 19.52
N HIS A 37 3.96 -15.47 18.85
CA HIS A 37 4.68 -15.36 17.56
C HIS A 37 4.18 -16.29 16.45
N GLN A 38 3.03 -16.93 16.63
CA GLN A 38 2.39 -17.65 15.53
C GLN A 38 1.73 -16.63 14.59
N PRO A 39 2.10 -16.56 13.31
CA PRO A 39 1.35 -15.75 12.36
C PRO A 39 -0.10 -16.24 12.34
N PRO A 40 -1.10 -15.35 12.13
CA PRO A 40 -2.49 -15.76 12.12
C PRO A 40 -2.72 -16.84 11.05
N GLU A 41 -3.64 -17.77 11.34
CA GLU A 41 -3.94 -18.90 10.44
C GLU A 41 -4.37 -18.45 9.04
N SER A 42 -4.94 -17.24 8.93
CA SER A 42 -5.25 -16.57 7.67
C SER A 42 -5.09 -15.06 7.80
N VAL A 43 -4.65 -14.39 6.73
CA VAL A 43 -4.57 -12.93 6.64
C VAL A 43 -5.47 -12.45 5.51
N ARG A 44 -6.27 -11.41 5.77
CA ARG A 44 -7.25 -10.87 4.82
C ARG A 44 -6.78 -9.56 4.24
N PHE A 45 -6.50 -9.58 2.95
CA PHE A 45 -6.26 -8.38 2.15
C PHE A 45 -7.57 -7.96 1.48
N ALA A 46 -7.85 -6.66 1.44
CA ALA A 46 -9.00 -6.10 0.76
C ALA A 46 -8.64 -4.81 0.02
N SER A 47 -9.38 -4.53 -1.05
CA SER A 47 -9.44 -3.20 -1.67
C SER A 47 -10.87 -2.69 -1.60
N PHE A 48 -11.04 -1.41 -1.30
CA PHE A 48 -12.33 -0.76 -1.23
C PHE A 48 -12.21 0.64 -1.83
N ASN A 49 -12.94 0.92 -2.89
CA ASN A 49 -13.14 2.30 -3.33
C ASN A 49 -14.20 2.94 -2.42
N ALA A 50 -13.76 3.86 -1.56
CA ALA A 50 -14.61 4.48 -0.55
C ALA A 50 -15.20 5.82 -1.01
N SER A 51 -14.75 6.35 -2.16
CA SER A 51 -15.09 7.68 -2.64
C SER A 51 -14.97 8.77 -1.57
N LEU A 52 -13.98 8.64 -0.69
CA LEU A 52 -13.58 9.65 0.29
C LEU A 52 -12.68 10.72 -0.36
N ASN A 53 -13.05 11.12 -1.57
CA ASN A 53 -12.47 12.27 -2.25
C ASN A 53 -13.42 13.47 -2.10
N ARG A 54 -12.92 14.67 -2.34
CA ARG A 54 -13.69 15.91 -2.30
C ARG A 54 -13.42 16.79 -3.50
N SER A 55 -14.32 17.74 -3.73
CA SER A 55 -14.19 18.70 -4.83
C SER A 55 -13.22 19.84 -4.53
N THR A 56 -12.85 20.02 -3.26
CA THR A 56 -11.95 21.09 -2.81
C THR A 56 -10.80 20.49 -2.00
N GLU A 57 -9.58 20.97 -2.25
CA GLU A 57 -8.37 20.57 -1.52
C GLU A 57 -8.55 20.79 0.00
N GLY A 58 -8.15 19.81 0.81
CA GLY A 58 -8.25 19.86 2.26
C GLY A 58 -9.67 19.71 2.84
N GLN A 59 -10.71 19.61 2.01
CA GLN A 59 -12.07 19.38 2.48
C GLN A 59 -12.21 18.00 3.15
N LEU A 60 -11.47 16.98 2.68
CA LEU A 60 -11.48 15.66 3.32
C LEU A 60 -11.04 15.74 4.79
N ILE A 61 -9.96 16.49 5.06
CA ILE A 61 -9.48 16.74 6.43
C ILE A 61 -10.56 17.42 7.26
N THR A 62 -11.19 18.47 6.71
CA THR A 62 -12.28 19.18 7.39
C THR A 62 -13.41 18.23 7.78
N ASP A 63 -13.86 17.40 6.85
CA ASP A 63 -14.94 16.44 7.08
C ASP A 63 -14.56 15.37 8.11
N LEU A 64 -13.33 14.84 8.02
CA LEU A 64 -12.84 13.81 8.92
C LEU A 64 -12.45 14.34 10.31
N SER A 65 -12.31 15.66 10.48
CA SER A 65 -11.94 16.29 11.75
C SER A 65 -13.05 16.21 12.81
N THR A 66 -14.29 15.97 12.38
CA THR A 66 -15.43 15.68 13.23
C THR A 66 -15.81 14.22 13.08
N PRO A 67 -16.50 13.58 14.04
CA PRO A 67 -16.98 12.20 13.90
C PRO A 67 -18.35 12.10 13.18
N ASP A 68 -18.91 13.22 12.70
CA ASP A 68 -20.31 13.31 12.25
C ASP A 68 -20.50 13.18 10.73
N ASN A 69 -19.44 12.93 9.96
CA ASN A 69 -19.56 12.75 8.51
C ASN A 69 -20.22 11.40 8.19
N ALA A 70 -21.48 11.44 7.74
CA ALA A 70 -22.27 10.23 7.47
C ALA A 70 -21.63 9.29 6.44
N GLN A 71 -20.94 9.81 5.41
CA GLN A 71 -20.25 8.96 4.43
C GLN A 71 -19.11 8.19 5.11
N ALA A 72 -18.25 8.88 5.86
CA ALA A 72 -17.12 8.26 6.54
C ALA A 72 -17.57 7.26 7.63
N GLN A 73 -18.69 7.53 8.33
CA GLN A 73 -19.32 6.56 9.25
C GLN A 73 -19.73 5.28 8.52
N ASN A 74 -20.42 5.39 7.39
CA ASN A 74 -20.85 4.24 6.60
C ASN A 74 -19.66 3.43 6.04
N VAL A 75 -18.63 4.12 5.53
CA VAL A 75 -17.39 3.49 5.06
C VAL A 75 -16.72 2.74 6.20
N ALA A 76 -16.56 3.37 7.37
CA ALA A 76 -15.96 2.74 8.54
C ALA A 76 -16.76 1.53 9.03
N GLU A 77 -18.10 1.61 9.05
CA GLU A 77 -18.95 0.48 9.40
C GLU A 77 -18.73 -0.72 8.46
N ILE A 78 -18.67 -0.48 7.14
CA ILE A 78 -18.41 -1.54 6.15
C ILE A 78 -17.06 -2.21 6.45
N ILE A 79 -16.01 -1.41 6.72
CA ILE A 79 -14.67 -1.93 7.05
C ILE A 79 -14.71 -2.71 8.37
N GLN A 80 -15.41 -2.22 9.39
CA GLN A 80 -15.54 -2.86 10.70
C GLN A 80 -16.30 -4.19 10.64
N ARG A 81 -17.32 -4.30 9.78
CA ARG A 81 -18.02 -5.57 9.53
C ARG A 81 -17.18 -6.52 8.70
N THR A 82 -16.48 -5.99 7.71
CA THR A 82 -15.67 -6.79 6.80
C THR A 82 -14.38 -7.27 7.44
N ARG A 83 -13.81 -6.55 8.42
CA ARG A 83 -12.60 -6.92 9.19
C ARG A 83 -11.36 -7.29 8.33
N PRO A 84 -10.91 -6.46 7.36
CA PRO A 84 -9.63 -6.70 6.72
C PRO A 84 -8.47 -6.60 7.71
N ASP A 85 -7.36 -7.26 7.39
CA ASP A 85 -6.10 -7.12 8.12
C ASP A 85 -5.14 -6.15 7.42
N VAL A 86 -5.22 -6.09 6.08
CA VAL A 86 -4.57 -5.09 5.23
C VAL A 86 -5.62 -4.58 4.24
N LEU A 87 -5.80 -3.26 4.18
CA LEU A 87 -6.85 -2.61 3.41
C LEU A 87 -6.25 -1.53 2.53
N LEU A 88 -6.48 -1.63 1.22
CA LEU A 88 -6.36 -0.51 0.29
C LEU A 88 -7.68 0.25 0.24
N VAL A 89 -7.65 1.54 0.51
CA VAL A 89 -8.75 2.48 0.30
C VAL A 89 -8.43 3.32 -0.94
N ASN A 90 -9.25 3.17 -1.98
CA ASN A 90 -9.16 3.99 -3.18
C ASN A 90 -10.07 5.22 -3.05
N GLU A 91 -9.73 6.25 -3.82
CA GLU A 91 -10.36 7.57 -3.80
C GLU A 91 -10.33 8.19 -2.40
N PHE A 92 -9.15 8.22 -1.81
CA PHE A 92 -8.86 8.91 -0.56
C PHE A 92 -7.90 10.06 -0.87
N ASP A 93 -8.36 11.31 -0.73
CA ASP A 93 -7.52 12.47 -1.08
C ASP A 93 -6.21 12.46 -0.29
N TYR A 94 -5.10 12.61 -1.00
CA TYR A 94 -3.77 12.66 -0.41
C TYR A 94 -3.53 14.02 0.25
N ASP A 95 -2.95 13.99 1.45
CA ASP A 95 -2.38 15.15 2.11
C ASP A 95 -0.96 14.82 2.58
N ALA A 96 -0.01 15.74 2.41
CA ALA A 96 1.40 15.47 2.70
C ALA A 96 1.72 15.32 4.20
N GLY A 97 0.76 15.58 5.09
CA GLY A 97 0.93 15.48 6.53
C GLY A 97 0.30 14.23 7.15
N ASP A 98 -0.25 13.32 6.33
CA ASP A 98 -1.02 12.15 6.74
C ASP A 98 -2.18 12.48 7.70
N VAL A 99 -2.69 13.72 7.66
CA VAL A 99 -3.70 14.23 8.59
C VAL A 99 -5.02 13.54 8.36
N ALA A 100 -5.49 13.45 7.11
CA ALA A 100 -6.74 12.76 6.78
C ALA A 100 -6.67 11.29 7.20
N LEU A 101 -5.51 10.67 6.97
CA LEU A 101 -5.26 9.27 7.26
C LEU A 101 -5.36 8.98 8.77
N GLY A 102 -4.79 9.84 9.61
CA GLY A 102 -4.93 9.76 11.07
C GLY A 102 -6.37 10.03 11.53
N LEU A 103 -7.01 11.07 11.00
CA LEU A 103 -8.39 11.43 11.37
C LEU A 103 -9.40 10.34 11.03
N PHE A 104 -9.26 9.66 9.88
CA PHE A 104 -10.14 8.55 9.54
C PHE A 104 -9.95 7.36 10.49
N GLN A 105 -8.69 7.08 10.90
CA GLN A 105 -8.43 6.06 11.91
C GLN A 105 -9.09 6.43 13.25
N ASP A 106 -8.80 7.62 13.76
CA ASP A 106 -9.17 8.03 15.12
C ASP A 106 -10.67 8.28 15.28
N ASN A 107 -11.28 9.03 14.37
CA ASN A 107 -12.67 9.47 14.52
C ASN A 107 -13.69 8.47 13.96
N TYR A 108 -13.27 7.53 13.11
CA TYR A 108 -14.19 6.64 12.39
C TYR A 108 -13.86 5.16 12.56
N LEU A 109 -12.65 4.71 12.23
CA LEU A 109 -12.31 3.29 12.32
C LEU A 109 -12.24 2.80 13.78
N SER A 110 -11.67 3.61 14.66
CA SER A 110 -11.55 3.35 16.11
C SER A 110 -12.87 3.56 16.89
N VAL A 111 -13.95 3.98 16.22
CA VAL A 111 -15.26 4.24 16.84
C VAL A 111 -16.29 3.21 16.37
N PRO A 112 -17.00 2.48 17.25
CA PRO A 112 -18.03 1.53 16.83
C PRO A 112 -19.20 2.19 16.09
N HIS A 113 -19.62 1.64 14.95
CA HIS A 113 -20.79 2.11 14.19
C HIS A 113 -21.88 1.05 14.12
N ASN A 114 -23.12 1.39 14.50
CA ASN A 114 -24.31 0.52 14.36
C ASN A 114 -24.12 -0.94 14.85
N GLY A 115 -23.43 -1.09 16.00
CA GLY A 115 -23.13 -2.38 16.62
C GLY A 115 -21.96 -3.15 16.00
N ALA A 116 -21.33 -2.63 14.95
CA ALA A 116 -20.04 -3.12 14.46
C ALA A 116 -18.93 -2.67 15.42
N ALA A 117 -18.05 -3.61 15.79
CA ALA A 117 -16.94 -3.30 16.69
C ALA A 117 -15.88 -2.47 15.95
N ALA A 118 -15.28 -1.51 16.66
CA ALA A 118 -14.17 -0.71 16.18
C ALA A 118 -13.02 -1.56 15.59
N ILE A 119 -12.27 -0.97 14.67
CA ILE A 119 -11.10 -1.57 14.05
C ILE A 119 -9.91 -0.61 14.15
N ASP A 120 -8.81 -1.14 14.67
CA ASP A 120 -7.56 -0.41 14.81
C ASP A 120 -6.53 -0.94 13.81
N TYR A 121 -5.86 -0.01 13.12
CA TYR A 121 -4.74 -0.28 12.24
C TYR A 121 -3.53 0.53 12.70
N PRO A 122 -2.58 -0.09 13.42
CA PRO A 122 -1.39 0.61 13.94
C PRO A 122 -0.41 1.07 12.84
N TYR A 123 -0.60 0.62 11.60
CA TYR A 123 0.22 1.00 10.47
C TYR A 123 -0.64 1.49 9.33
N SER A 124 -0.16 2.53 8.67
CA SER A 124 -0.84 3.16 7.56
C SER A 124 0.17 3.79 6.62
N PHE A 125 -0.24 3.97 5.37
CA PHE A 125 0.62 4.51 4.32
C PHE A 125 -0.21 5.29 3.31
N THR A 126 0.29 6.45 2.94
CA THR A 126 -0.13 7.17 1.73
C THR A 126 1.11 7.77 1.07
N ALA A 127 0.97 8.17 -0.19
CA ALA A 127 2.02 8.79 -0.97
C ALA A 127 1.39 9.67 -2.07
N PRO A 128 2.15 10.58 -2.69
CA PRO A 128 1.63 11.41 -3.76
C PRO A 128 0.93 10.62 -4.88
N SER A 129 -0.14 11.20 -5.39
CA SER A 129 -0.91 10.73 -6.55
C SER A 129 -0.70 11.69 -7.73
N ASN A 130 -0.69 11.17 -8.97
CA ASN A 130 -0.55 11.98 -10.19
C ASN A 130 -1.77 12.85 -10.49
N THR A 131 -2.89 12.58 -9.84
CA THR A 131 -4.13 13.32 -9.99
C THR A 131 -3.99 14.79 -9.64
N GLY A 132 -4.44 15.66 -10.55
CA GLY A 132 -4.42 17.12 -10.38
C GLY A 132 -3.05 17.79 -10.43
N ILE A 133 -1.96 17.04 -10.59
CA ILE A 133 -0.63 17.59 -10.85
C ILE A 133 -0.56 17.97 -12.34
N GLN A 134 -0.54 19.27 -12.63
CA GLN A 134 -0.51 19.79 -13.99
C GLN A 134 0.74 19.31 -14.76
N SER A 135 0.54 18.78 -15.98
CA SER A 135 1.65 18.30 -16.83
C SER A 135 2.41 19.44 -17.50
N GLY A 136 1.74 20.57 -17.73
CA GLY A 136 2.25 21.69 -18.53
C GLY A 136 1.98 21.57 -20.04
N PHE A 137 1.22 20.55 -20.46
CA PHE A 137 0.84 20.28 -21.84
C PHE A 137 -0.69 20.19 -21.99
N ASP A 138 -1.18 20.32 -23.23
CA ASP A 138 -2.59 20.18 -23.64
C ASP A 138 -2.87 18.71 -23.98
N LEU A 139 -3.01 17.87 -22.95
CA LEU A 139 -3.11 16.41 -23.10
C LEU A 139 -4.49 15.94 -23.58
N ASN A 140 -5.48 16.84 -23.60
CA ASN A 140 -6.80 16.58 -24.15
C ASN A 140 -7.02 17.18 -25.55
N ASN A 141 -6.05 17.93 -26.08
CA ASN A 141 -6.07 18.59 -27.38
C ASN A 141 -7.26 19.56 -27.55
N ASP A 142 -7.65 20.27 -26.48
CA ASP A 142 -8.74 21.26 -26.53
C ASP A 142 -8.29 22.67 -26.94
N GLY A 143 -6.98 22.87 -27.08
CA GLY A 143 -6.33 24.11 -27.48
C GLY A 143 -5.93 25.01 -26.30
N VAL A 144 -6.12 24.58 -25.06
CA VAL A 144 -5.78 25.32 -23.84
C VAL A 144 -4.97 24.45 -22.89
N ILE A 145 -3.76 24.88 -22.56
CA ILE A 145 -2.97 24.22 -21.52
C ILE A 145 -3.56 24.50 -20.13
N GLY A 146 -3.90 23.43 -19.43
CA GLY A 146 -4.22 23.37 -18.02
C GLY A 146 -5.64 22.88 -17.72
N GLY A 147 -5.96 22.79 -16.43
CA GLY A 147 -7.23 22.23 -15.97
C GLY A 147 -7.11 20.75 -15.60
N PRO A 148 -8.22 20.09 -15.27
CA PRO A 148 -8.16 18.76 -14.67
C PRO A 148 -7.74 17.67 -15.67
N ASP A 149 -8.11 17.79 -16.95
CA ASP A 149 -7.78 16.79 -17.99
C ASP A 149 -6.31 16.85 -18.46
N ASP A 150 -5.63 17.97 -18.22
CA ASP A 150 -4.20 18.16 -18.54
C ASP A 150 -3.25 17.82 -17.39
N ALA A 151 -3.80 17.42 -16.24
CA ALA A 151 -2.99 16.87 -15.18
C ALA A 151 -2.47 15.46 -15.55
N PHE A 152 -1.36 15.02 -14.94
CA PHE A 152 -0.82 13.68 -15.17
C PHE A 152 -1.86 12.58 -14.92
N GLY A 153 -2.78 12.77 -13.98
CA GLY A 153 -4.07 12.11 -13.98
C GLY A 153 -5.18 13.12 -13.69
N PHE A 154 -6.40 12.82 -14.13
CA PHE A 154 -7.53 13.73 -13.93
C PHE A 154 -7.70 14.11 -12.45
N GLY A 155 -7.77 15.42 -12.18
CA GLY A 155 -8.05 15.94 -10.84
C GLY A 155 -8.01 17.47 -10.79
N PHE A 156 -8.76 18.05 -9.86
CA PHE A 156 -8.87 19.49 -9.67
C PHE A 156 -7.77 20.07 -8.75
N PHE A 157 -7.12 19.23 -7.95
CA PHE A 157 -6.00 19.60 -7.09
C PHE A 157 -5.05 18.41 -6.90
N PRO A 158 -3.75 18.65 -6.62
CA PRO A 158 -2.78 17.60 -6.37
C PRO A 158 -3.24 16.64 -5.27
N GLY A 159 -3.35 15.34 -5.60
CA GLY A 159 -3.70 14.32 -4.62
C GLY A 159 -5.18 13.94 -4.55
N GLN A 160 -6.06 14.62 -5.29
CA GLN A 160 -7.48 14.26 -5.35
C GLN A 160 -7.66 12.80 -5.83
N PHE A 161 -8.61 12.03 -5.29
CA PHE A 161 -8.80 10.62 -5.69
C PHE A 161 -7.59 9.71 -5.42
N GLY A 162 -6.73 10.08 -4.47
CA GLY A 162 -5.55 9.32 -4.09
C GLY A 162 -5.87 7.95 -3.49
N MET A 163 -4.88 7.38 -2.83
CA MET A 163 -4.95 6.06 -2.21
C MET A 163 -4.46 6.14 -0.77
N ALA A 164 -4.98 5.26 0.08
CA ALA A 164 -4.48 5.05 1.43
C ALA A 164 -4.44 3.55 1.73
N VAL A 165 -3.46 3.10 2.50
CA VAL A 165 -3.40 1.73 2.99
C VAL A 165 -3.40 1.73 4.51
N TYR A 166 -4.23 0.87 5.09
CA TYR A 166 -4.26 0.59 6.52
C TYR A 166 -3.89 -0.88 6.75
N SER A 167 -3.08 -1.16 7.78
CA SER A 167 -2.56 -2.50 8.03
C SER A 167 -2.42 -2.78 9.53
N LYS A 168 -2.78 -4.00 9.92
CA LYS A 168 -2.49 -4.53 11.27
C LYS A 168 -1.03 -4.95 11.43
N PHE A 169 -0.30 -5.03 10.33
CA PHE A 169 1.08 -5.49 10.26
C PHE A 169 2.00 -4.37 9.75
N PRO A 170 3.25 -4.31 10.24
CA PRO A 170 4.17 -3.27 9.83
C PRO A 170 4.60 -3.42 8.37
N PHE A 171 4.82 -2.29 7.71
CA PHE A 171 5.53 -2.25 6.44
C PHE A 171 7.04 -2.45 6.64
N VAL A 172 7.73 -2.94 5.61
CA VAL A 172 9.20 -2.92 5.53
C VAL A 172 9.58 -1.64 4.79
N GLU A 173 9.57 -0.51 5.50
CA GLU A 173 9.65 0.83 4.91
C GLU A 173 10.80 1.03 3.94
N ALA A 174 11.99 0.50 4.26
CA ALA A 174 13.18 0.59 3.41
C ALA A 174 13.00 -0.05 2.02
N ASN A 175 11.98 -0.88 1.84
CA ASN A 175 11.69 -1.61 0.61
C ASN A 175 10.39 -1.16 -0.07
N ILE A 176 9.72 -0.11 0.43
CA ILE A 176 8.55 0.47 -0.24
C ILE A 176 9.00 1.09 -1.57
N ARG A 177 8.22 0.83 -2.64
CA ARG A 177 8.47 1.39 -3.96
C ARG A 177 7.22 2.03 -4.51
N THR A 178 7.38 3.18 -5.15
CA THR A 178 6.36 3.84 -5.95
C THR A 178 6.83 3.91 -7.40
N PHE A 179 5.91 3.66 -8.32
CA PHE A 179 6.13 3.80 -9.76
C PHE A 179 5.28 4.94 -10.34
N GLN A 180 4.89 5.90 -9.49
CA GLN A 180 4.12 7.08 -9.87
C GLN A 180 4.67 7.78 -11.11
N GLU A 181 5.99 7.91 -11.22
CA GLU A 181 6.65 8.69 -12.27
C GLU A 181 7.10 7.85 -13.48
N PHE A 182 6.77 6.55 -13.52
CA PHE A 182 7.06 5.72 -14.69
C PHE A 182 6.31 6.25 -15.92
N LEU A 183 7.00 6.45 -17.05
CA LEU A 183 6.44 7.04 -18.26
C LEU A 183 5.61 6.03 -19.05
N TRP A 184 4.51 6.47 -19.66
CA TRP A 184 3.64 5.58 -20.44
C TRP A 184 4.36 5.03 -21.67
N LYS A 185 5.12 5.87 -22.39
CA LYS A 185 5.91 5.44 -23.55
C LYS A 185 6.96 4.37 -23.24
N ASP A 186 7.40 4.27 -21.98
CA ASP A 186 8.42 3.29 -21.56
C ASP A 186 7.80 1.93 -21.22
N MET A 187 6.46 1.82 -21.22
CA MET A 187 5.78 0.54 -21.05
C MET A 187 6.09 -0.39 -22.23
N PRO A 188 6.58 -1.62 -22.02
CA PRO A 188 6.91 -2.51 -23.13
C PRO A 188 5.70 -2.78 -24.04
N GLY A 189 5.74 -2.31 -25.29
CA GLY A 189 4.59 -2.38 -26.19
C GLY A 189 3.43 -1.50 -25.72
N ALA A 190 3.72 -0.27 -25.28
CA ALA A 190 2.74 0.74 -24.88
C ALA A 190 1.61 0.84 -25.92
N LEU A 191 0.36 0.76 -25.44
CA LEU A 191 -0.83 0.92 -26.28
C LEU A 191 -1.16 2.40 -26.37
N LEU A 192 -0.29 3.19 -27.01
CA LEU A 192 -0.54 4.63 -27.15
C LEU A 192 -1.80 4.88 -28.02
N PRO A 193 -2.57 5.95 -27.74
CA PRO A 193 -3.74 6.30 -28.53
C PRO A 193 -3.36 6.87 -29.89
N ASP A 194 -4.21 6.63 -30.88
CA ASP A 194 -4.10 7.17 -32.23
C ASP A 194 -4.90 8.48 -32.29
N ASP A 195 -4.43 9.50 -33.02
CA ASP A 195 -5.25 10.67 -33.35
C ASP A 195 -6.30 10.28 -34.41
N PRO A 196 -7.61 10.41 -34.15
CA PRO A 196 -8.64 10.09 -35.14
C PRO A 196 -8.57 10.93 -36.43
N GLY A 197 -7.85 12.05 -36.41
CA GLY A 197 -7.63 12.95 -37.54
C GLY A 197 -6.50 12.54 -38.48
N THR A 198 -5.66 11.57 -38.11
CA THR A 198 -4.47 11.16 -38.86
C THR A 198 -4.46 9.65 -39.16
N PRO A 199 -3.71 9.19 -40.17
CA PRO A 199 -3.54 7.77 -40.45
C PRO A 199 -2.41 7.09 -39.65
N GLU A 200 -1.53 7.87 -39.00
CA GLU A 200 -0.40 7.35 -38.23
C GLU A 200 -0.86 6.72 -36.91
N PRO A 201 -0.26 5.60 -36.46
CA PRO A 201 -0.61 5.00 -35.18
C PRO A 201 0.19 5.61 -34.01
N GLY A 202 -0.44 5.68 -32.83
CA GLY A 202 0.18 6.05 -31.56
C GLY A 202 0.60 7.52 -31.48
N ASP A 203 -0.03 8.38 -32.27
CA ASP A 203 0.39 9.77 -32.52
C ASP A 203 -0.51 10.82 -31.86
N PHE A 204 -1.47 10.40 -31.02
CA PHE A 204 -2.32 11.34 -30.27
C PHE A 204 -1.51 12.33 -29.42
N TYR A 205 -0.37 11.87 -28.89
CA TYR A 205 0.55 12.68 -28.10
C TYR A 205 1.85 12.93 -28.87
N SER A 206 2.35 14.15 -28.78
CA SER A 206 3.66 14.55 -29.28
C SER A 206 4.82 13.89 -28.52
N GLU A 207 6.02 13.93 -29.11
CA GLU A 207 7.23 13.42 -28.45
C GLU A 207 7.56 14.15 -27.14
N GLU A 208 7.25 15.45 -27.04
CA GLU A 208 7.48 16.28 -25.85
C GLU A 208 6.53 15.91 -24.72
N GLU A 209 5.25 15.67 -25.03
CA GLU A 209 4.26 15.19 -24.08
C GLU A 209 4.63 13.81 -23.55
N LEU A 210 4.94 12.87 -24.45
CA LEU A 210 5.34 11.52 -24.06
C LEU A 210 6.65 11.48 -23.26
N ALA A 211 7.49 12.51 -23.35
CA ALA A 211 8.70 12.63 -22.52
C ALA A 211 8.41 12.87 -21.05
N VAL A 212 7.20 13.33 -20.69
CA VAL A 212 6.80 13.57 -19.30
C VAL A 212 5.58 12.75 -18.88
N PHE A 213 4.78 12.25 -19.84
CA PHE A 213 3.49 11.68 -19.52
C PHE A 213 3.62 10.32 -18.82
N ARG A 214 3.16 10.30 -17.57
CA ARG A 214 3.29 9.17 -16.64
C ARG A 214 2.24 8.11 -16.96
N LEU A 215 2.57 6.83 -16.85
CA LEU A 215 1.62 5.73 -17.03
C LEU A 215 0.51 5.78 -15.98
N SER A 216 0.89 5.83 -14.71
CA SER A 216 -0.06 5.83 -13.59
C SER A 216 -0.90 7.11 -13.59
N SER A 217 -2.22 7.01 -13.60
CA SER A 217 -3.13 8.14 -13.40
C SER A 217 -3.21 8.56 -11.93
N LYS A 218 -3.17 7.59 -11.01
CA LYS A 218 -3.00 7.82 -9.57
C LYS A 218 -1.61 7.41 -9.13
N SER A 219 -1.41 6.10 -8.94
CA SER A 219 -0.11 5.52 -8.58
C SER A 219 -0.10 3.99 -8.69
N HIS A 220 1.11 3.44 -8.70
CA HIS A 220 1.40 2.01 -8.49
C HIS A 220 2.37 1.89 -7.32
N TRP A 221 2.03 1.11 -6.30
CA TRP A 221 2.87 0.88 -5.13
C TRP A 221 3.19 -0.60 -4.94
N ASP A 222 4.43 -0.88 -4.59
CA ASP A 222 4.81 -2.13 -3.94
C ASP A 222 5.02 -1.85 -2.45
N LEU A 223 4.12 -2.40 -1.63
CA LEU A 223 4.16 -2.28 -0.17
C LEU A 223 4.49 -3.62 0.47
N PRO A 224 5.74 -3.86 0.91
CA PRO A 224 6.09 -5.10 1.58
C PRO A 224 5.56 -5.08 3.02
N VAL A 225 4.62 -5.97 3.32
CA VAL A 225 3.99 -6.12 4.64
C VAL A 225 4.60 -7.31 5.37
N ARG A 226 5.07 -7.11 6.60
CA ARG A 226 5.72 -8.15 7.41
C ARG A 226 4.72 -8.86 8.32
N ILE A 227 4.46 -10.13 8.01
CA ILE A 227 3.48 -10.99 8.68
C ILE A 227 4.23 -12.16 9.32
N GLY A 228 4.49 -12.06 10.63
CA GLY A 228 5.36 -13.00 11.34
C GLY A 228 6.75 -13.06 10.69
N PRO A 229 7.25 -14.25 10.29
CA PRO A 229 8.57 -14.38 9.64
C PRO A 229 8.54 -14.12 8.12
N ARG A 230 7.38 -13.82 7.53
CA ARG A 230 7.21 -13.66 6.07
C ARG A 230 7.01 -12.21 5.70
N THR A 231 7.49 -11.84 4.52
CA THR A 231 7.15 -10.57 3.87
C THR A 231 6.23 -10.87 2.69
N VAL A 232 5.08 -10.20 2.64
CA VAL A 232 4.13 -10.26 1.52
C VAL A 232 4.16 -8.92 0.80
N HIS A 233 4.44 -8.94 -0.50
CA HIS A 233 4.39 -7.73 -1.33
C HIS A 233 2.93 -7.46 -1.72
N PHE A 234 2.37 -6.35 -1.20
CA PHE A 234 1.06 -5.87 -1.58
C PHE A 234 1.21 -4.89 -2.74
N LEU A 235 1.15 -5.43 -3.96
CA LEU A 235 1.18 -4.66 -5.20
C LEU A 235 -0.21 -4.05 -5.42
N VAL A 236 -0.29 -2.72 -5.39
CA VAL A 236 -1.56 -2.00 -5.46
C VAL A 236 -1.49 -0.86 -6.46
N SER A 237 -2.59 -0.65 -7.17
CA SER A 237 -2.79 0.51 -8.02
C SER A 237 -4.26 0.88 -8.08
N HIS A 238 -4.51 2.13 -8.47
CA HIS A 238 -5.85 2.62 -8.80
C HIS A 238 -5.83 3.17 -10.24
N PRO A 239 -6.07 2.31 -11.25
CA PRO A 239 -6.05 2.70 -12.65
C PRO A 239 -7.11 3.73 -13.02
N THR A 240 -6.90 4.41 -14.14
CA THR A 240 -7.86 5.33 -14.74
C THR A 240 -9.15 4.59 -15.10
N PRO A 241 -10.35 5.14 -14.87
CA PRO A 241 -11.57 4.53 -15.40
C PRO A 241 -11.51 4.47 -16.94
N PRO A 242 -11.79 3.32 -17.60
CA PRO A 242 -11.65 3.15 -19.05
C PRO A 242 -12.83 3.74 -19.83
N VAL A 243 -13.16 5.00 -19.54
CA VAL A 243 -14.33 5.75 -20.03
C VAL A 243 -14.03 7.26 -19.99
N PHE A 244 -14.93 8.09 -20.52
CA PHE A 244 -14.90 9.57 -20.53
C PHE A 244 -13.98 10.24 -21.58
N ASP A 245 -13.84 9.58 -22.72
CA ASP A 245 -12.94 9.91 -23.82
C ASP A 245 -13.65 9.80 -25.18
N GLY A 246 -13.00 10.31 -26.24
CA GLY A 246 -13.50 10.26 -27.61
C GLY A 246 -13.06 8.99 -28.36
N ASP A 247 -13.09 9.06 -29.70
CA ASP A 247 -12.74 7.94 -30.57
C ASP A 247 -11.28 7.45 -30.39
N GLU A 248 -10.41 8.27 -29.78
CA GLU A 248 -9.02 7.94 -29.48
C GLU A 248 -8.85 6.88 -28.37
N ASP A 249 -9.86 6.70 -27.51
CA ASP A 249 -9.87 5.73 -26.38
C ASP A 249 -8.65 5.85 -25.43
N ARG A 250 -8.26 7.09 -25.09
CA ARG A 250 -7.10 7.39 -24.22
C ARG A 250 -7.14 6.66 -22.90
N ASN A 251 -8.27 6.74 -22.20
CA ASN A 251 -8.46 6.13 -20.90
C ASN A 251 -8.58 4.61 -21.00
N GLY A 252 -9.27 4.06 -22.00
CA GLY A 252 -9.32 2.60 -22.19
C GLY A 252 -7.94 2.00 -22.43
N ARG A 253 -7.16 2.63 -23.31
CA ARG A 253 -5.78 2.24 -23.63
C ARG A 253 -4.82 2.42 -22.45
N ARG A 254 -4.92 3.54 -21.73
CA ARG A 254 -4.11 3.79 -20.53
C ARG A 254 -4.44 2.82 -19.41
N ASN A 255 -5.73 2.58 -19.16
CA ASN A 255 -6.20 1.61 -18.17
C ASN A 255 -5.66 0.20 -18.47
N HIS A 256 -5.71 -0.23 -19.73
CA HIS A 256 -5.10 -1.49 -20.17
C HIS A 256 -3.63 -1.56 -19.75
N ASP A 257 -2.86 -0.50 -20.03
CA ASP A 257 -1.43 -0.45 -19.71
C ASP A 257 -1.12 -0.36 -18.22
N GLU A 258 -1.94 0.35 -17.44
CA GLU A 258 -1.84 0.38 -15.97
C GLU A 258 -2.09 -1.01 -15.37
N ILE A 259 -3.10 -1.76 -15.85
CA ILE A 259 -3.41 -3.09 -15.31
C ILE A 259 -2.26 -4.09 -15.54
N ARG A 260 -1.60 -4.02 -16.70
CA ARG A 260 -0.53 -4.97 -17.08
C ARG A 260 0.87 -4.57 -16.61
N PHE A 261 1.00 -3.50 -15.83
CA PHE A 261 2.30 -2.96 -15.41
C PHE A 261 3.17 -3.95 -14.61
N TRP A 262 2.54 -4.83 -13.83
CA TRP A 262 3.20 -5.73 -12.87
C TRP A 262 4.03 -6.86 -13.48
#